data_AF-A0A949WAA7-F1
#
_entry.id   AF-A0A949WAA7-F1
#
_cell.length_a   1.000
_cell.length_b   1.000
_cell.length_c   1.000
_cell.angle_alpha   90.00
_cell.angle_beta   90.00
_cell.angle_gamma   90.00
#
_symmetry.space_group_name_H-M   'P 1'
#
loop_
_entity.id
_entity.type
_entity.pdbx_description
1 polymer ?
#
loop_
_entity_poly.entity_id
_entity_poly.type
_entity_poly.pdbx_seq_one_letter_code
_entity_poly.pdbx_strand_id
1 'polypeptide(L)'
;MRLPLPFLFWKLALPALLVVVLYGWVERRQVWLVLIVGVLWRWMVLWREHRRPVMKEADWLHLREGLIQVELARLEGEPETRGAPPQEQRDRAVQNADHEMTGLRLQYRPPREGVMLLAEALALPVFVIGLPVLMLMIASDFFTFRRRFGWEDMMVILGCAVLFSLPHLRFFRQLPSLVAKVWWLAPAFMVPLAILDLVRDKHPYWNPFHPEQRRLAAEKVLSLQDWVLAAAHADWVFRHAEDLAARGRTEDARKLGERAMQMAPGSPRGRHLQVRLGNVEPAAAPGMEIDAHAPYLADGTRIPRAERCRFETAHGLRPECVTLLLPVGEVPDLDLDFVAEVLRKETGMPTKVYEKSLPLPAPTRTLGLLQAKQWDLESIVKTALPEMNGRRVRGPFKILVITSADMYRESANYIFAVGYEWGGVVSRARFTWGDNPWLTRHRLAKQCYSMIIKSFGIMPSADTRCVTSYPDGLQAFDAKGNRPLPDVRRQFLESLARLNRSAAGQVR
;
A
#
# COMPACT_ATOMS: atom_id res chain seq x y z
N MET A 1 -35.18 -10.22 -31.35
CA MET A 1 -35.02 -10.76 -29.98
C MET A 1 -33.84 -10.08 -29.27
N ARG A 2 -34.12 -9.22 -28.28
CA ARG A 2 -33.08 -8.63 -27.43
C ARG A 2 -32.58 -9.71 -26.46
N LEU A 3 -31.28 -9.96 -26.41
CA LEU A 3 -30.68 -10.77 -25.35
C LEU A 3 -31.21 -10.26 -24.00
N PRO A 4 -31.64 -11.13 -23.07
CA PRO A 4 -32.16 -10.65 -21.80
C PRO A 4 -31.08 -9.80 -21.13
N LEU A 5 -31.43 -8.58 -20.73
CA LEU A 5 -30.56 -7.61 -20.03
C LEU A 5 -29.56 -8.23 -19.02
N PRO A 6 -29.95 -9.22 -18.18
CA PRO A 6 -29.01 -9.87 -17.25
C PRO A 6 -27.86 -10.64 -17.92
N PHE A 7 -28.01 -11.08 -19.17
CA PHE A 7 -26.97 -11.77 -19.95
C PHE A 7 -25.96 -10.79 -20.57
N LEU A 8 -26.41 -9.58 -20.92
CA LEU A 8 -25.52 -8.50 -21.39
C LEU A 8 -24.71 -7.91 -20.24
N PHE A 9 -25.32 -7.81 -19.06
CA PHE A 9 -24.66 -7.31 -17.84
C PHE A 9 -23.43 -8.15 -17.50
N TRP A 10 -23.48 -9.48 -17.54
CA TRP A 10 -22.30 -10.31 -17.27
C TRP A 10 -21.17 -10.14 -18.30
N LYS A 11 -21.50 -9.86 -19.56
CA LYS A 11 -20.50 -9.62 -20.62
C LYS A 11 -19.82 -8.25 -20.52
N LEU A 12 -20.46 -7.26 -19.88
CA LEU A 12 -19.98 -5.88 -19.86
C LEU A 12 -19.64 -5.39 -18.45
N ALA A 13 -20.43 -5.75 -17.44
CA ALA A 13 -20.21 -5.37 -16.06
C ALA A 13 -19.04 -6.12 -15.44
N LEU A 14 -18.85 -7.43 -15.68
CA LEU A 14 -17.69 -8.13 -15.12
C LEU A 14 -16.37 -7.56 -15.68
N PRO A 15 -16.21 -7.32 -17.00
CA PRO A 15 -15.05 -6.62 -17.54
C PRO A 15 -14.94 -5.16 -17.11
N ALA A 16 -16.04 -4.40 -17.02
CA ALA A 16 -16.01 -3.01 -16.57
C ALA A 16 -15.61 -2.88 -15.10
N LEU A 17 -16.10 -3.78 -14.26
CA LEU A 17 -15.77 -3.90 -12.85
C LEU A 17 -14.30 -4.35 -12.68
N LEU A 18 -13.82 -5.26 -13.54
CA LEU A 18 -12.41 -5.57 -13.67
C LEU A 18 -11.59 -4.35 -14.11
N VAL A 19 -12.02 -3.58 -15.10
CA VAL A 19 -11.35 -2.35 -15.57
C VAL A 19 -11.27 -1.30 -14.46
N VAL A 20 -12.33 -1.13 -13.67
CA VAL A 20 -12.35 -0.20 -12.52
C VAL A 20 -11.40 -0.67 -11.40
N VAL A 21 -11.28 -1.99 -11.19
CA VAL A 21 -10.28 -2.57 -10.29
C VAL A 21 -8.85 -2.44 -10.85
N LEU A 22 -8.66 -2.65 -12.16
CA LEU A 22 -7.38 -2.56 -12.87
C LEU A 22 -6.84 -1.12 -12.92
N TYR A 23 -7.71 -0.10 -13.01
CA TYR A 23 -7.32 1.31 -12.98
C TYR A 23 -7.03 1.87 -11.58
N GLY A 24 -7.04 1.01 -10.55
CA GLY A 24 -6.61 1.38 -9.19
C GLY A 24 -7.57 2.32 -8.45
N TRP A 25 -8.81 2.47 -8.91
CA TRP A 25 -9.83 3.31 -8.28
C TRP A 25 -10.42 2.70 -6.99
N VAL A 26 -10.16 1.42 -6.74
CA VAL A 26 -10.84 0.61 -5.74
C VAL A 26 -9.87 0.28 -4.61
N GLU A 27 -10.16 0.74 -3.38
CA GLU A 27 -9.31 0.48 -2.20
C GLU A 27 -9.21 -1.03 -1.89
N ARG A 28 -8.12 -1.45 -1.22
CA ARG A 28 -7.72 -2.87 -0.98
C ARG A 28 -8.85 -3.83 -0.54
N ARG A 29 -9.86 -3.35 0.20
CA ARG A 29 -10.98 -4.17 0.71
C ARG A 29 -12.13 -4.33 -0.28
N GLN A 30 -12.25 -3.40 -1.20
CA GLN A 30 -13.39 -3.33 -2.12
C GLN A 30 -13.28 -4.37 -3.25
N VAL A 31 -12.06 -4.80 -3.64
CA VAL A 31 -11.89 -5.89 -4.64
C VAL A 31 -12.55 -7.20 -4.19
N TRP A 32 -12.32 -7.61 -2.94
CA TRP A 32 -12.95 -8.82 -2.40
C TRP A 32 -14.46 -8.66 -2.26
N LEU A 33 -14.92 -7.50 -1.82
CA LEU A 33 -16.36 -7.19 -1.74
C LEU A 33 -17.02 -7.33 -3.11
N VAL A 34 -16.38 -6.77 -4.14
CA VAL A 34 -16.81 -6.83 -5.53
C VAL A 34 -16.90 -8.27 -6.02
N LEU A 35 -15.89 -9.11 -5.74
CA LEU A 35 -15.91 -10.54 -6.08
C LEU A 35 -17.04 -11.28 -5.35
N ILE A 36 -17.23 -11.02 -4.05
CA ILE A 36 -18.30 -11.63 -3.24
C ILE A 36 -19.68 -11.26 -3.78
N VAL A 37 -19.91 -9.97 -4.08
CA VAL A 37 -21.17 -9.50 -4.66
C VAL A 37 -21.41 -10.16 -6.03
N GLY A 38 -20.37 -10.30 -6.85
CA GLY A 38 -20.44 -11.02 -8.12
C GLY A 38 -20.85 -12.49 -7.95
N VAL A 39 -20.28 -13.17 -6.94
CA VAL A 39 -20.62 -14.57 -6.60
C VAL A 39 -22.08 -14.68 -6.17
N LEU A 40 -22.53 -13.85 -5.22
CA LEU A 40 -23.91 -13.84 -4.72
C LEU A 40 -24.92 -13.56 -5.84
N TRP A 41 -24.61 -12.60 -6.71
CA TRP A 41 -25.45 -12.30 -7.87
C TRP A 41 -25.56 -13.49 -8.83
N ARG A 42 -24.45 -14.16 -9.14
CA ARG A 42 -24.48 -15.36 -10.00
C ARG A 42 -25.27 -16.49 -9.36
N TRP A 43 -25.16 -16.69 -8.05
CA TRP A 43 -26.00 -17.64 -7.31
C TRP A 43 -27.49 -17.36 -7.47
N MET A 44 -27.92 -16.10 -7.35
CA MET A 44 -29.32 -15.73 -7.59
C MET A 44 -29.76 -16.06 -9.03
N VAL A 45 -28.89 -15.86 -10.01
CA VAL A 45 -29.17 -16.23 -11.42
C VAL A 45 -29.32 -17.74 -11.58
N LEU A 46 -28.40 -18.53 -11.01
CA LEU A 46 -28.45 -20.00 -11.05
C LEU A 46 -29.70 -20.53 -10.34
N TRP A 47 -30.07 -19.94 -9.21
CA TRP A 47 -31.30 -20.26 -8.49
C TRP A 47 -32.55 -19.98 -9.32
N ARG A 48 -32.59 -18.83 -9.99
CA ARG A 48 -33.70 -18.48 -10.90
C ARG A 48 -33.77 -19.43 -12.09
N GLU A 49 -32.62 -19.87 -12.62
CA GLU A 49 -32.55 -20.85 -13.69
C GLU A 49 -33.05 -22.22 -13.25
N HIS A 50 -32.67 -22.66 -12.04
CA HIS A 50 -33.16 -23.91 -11.44
C HIS A 50 -34.69 -23.92 -11.25
N ARG A 51 -35.27 -22.76 -10.92
CA ARG A 51 -36.73 -22.59 -10.75
C ARG A 51 -37.50 -22.39 -12.06
N ARG A 52 -36.84 -22.37 -13.23
CA ARG A 52 -37.56 -22.23 -14.51
C ARG A 52 -38.37 -23.50 -14.77
N PRO A 53 -39.69 -23.38 -15.04
CA PRO A 53 -40.48 -24.54 -15.39
C PRO A 53 -39.98 -25.13 -16.72
N VAL A 54 -39.91 -26.47 -16.77
CA VAL A 54 -39.75 -27.21 -18.02
C VAL A 54 -41.08 -27.11 -18.76
N MET A 55 -41.07 -26.64 -20.01
CA MET A 55 -42.27 -26.67 -20.84
C MET A 55 -42.61 -28.13 -21.14
N LYS A 56 -43.78 -28.57 -20.67
CA LYS A 56 -44.33 -29.87 -20.99
C LYS A 56 -44.97 -29.81 -22.37
N GLU A 57 -45.20 -30.97 -22.99
CA GLU A 57 -45.85 -31.02 -24.32
C GLU A 57 -47.25 -30.37 -24.29
N ALA A 58 -47.97 -30.49 -23.18
CA ALA A 58 -49.26 -29.81 -22.97
C ALA A 58 -49.12 -28.27 -23.03
N ASP A 59 -48.03 -27.70 -22.51
CA ASP A 59 -47.79 -26.26 -22.55
C ASP A 59 -47.49 -25.79 -23.98
N TRP A 60 -46.79 -26.60 -24.77
CA TRP A 60 -46.54 -26.34 -26.18
C TRP A 60 -47.82 -26.41 -27.02
N LEU A 61 -48.69 -27.38 -26.74
CA LEU A 61 -49.99 -27.51 -27.39
C LEU A 61 -50.88 -26.30 -27.07
N HIS A 62 -50.93 -25.89 -25.80
CA HIS A 62 -51.71 -24.73 -25.40
C HIS A 62 -51.19 -23.43 -26.03
N LEU A 63 -49.87 -23.25 -26.11
CA LEU A 63 -49.27 -22.11 -26.80
C LEU A 63 -49.60 -22.10 -28.29
N ARG A 64 -49.53 -23.27 -28.95
CA ARG A 64 -49.88 -23.44 -30.36
C ARG A 64 -51.34 -23.07 -30.62
N GLU A 65 -52.26 -23.53 -29.78
CA GLU A 65 -53.68 -23.17 -29.87
C GLU A 65 -53.88 -21.66 -29.70
N GLY A 66 -53.18 -21.03 -28.75
CA GLY A 66 -53.20 -19.58 -28.58
C GLY A 66 -52.70 -18.81 -29.81
N LEU A 67 -51.61 -19.26 -30.44
CA LEU A 67 -51.08 -18.66 -31.67
C LEU A 67 -52.06 -18.79 -32.85
N ILE A 68 -52.72 -19.95 -32.98
CA ILE A 68 -53.76 -20.15 -34.01
C ILE A 68 -54.89 -19.14 -33.83
N GLN A 69 -55.35 -18.90 -32.59
CA GLN A 69 -56.41 -17.92 -32.32
C GLN A 69 -55.98 -16.47 -32.63
N VAL A 70 -54.75 -16.11 -32.28
CA VAL A 70 -54.20 -14.77 -32.59
C VAL A 70 -54.10 -14.56 -34.10
N GLU A 71 -53.65 -15.58 -34.84
CA GLU A 71 -53.47 -15.48 -36.28
C GLU A 71 -54.81 -15.53 -37.04
N LEU A 72 -55.79 -16.30 -36.56
CA LEU A 72 -57.17 -16.24 -37.06
C LEU A 72 -57.75 -14.83 -36.94
N ALA A 73 -57.64 -14.20 -35.76
CA ALA A 73 -58.12 -12.83 -35.54
C ALA A 73 -57.39 -11.81 -36.43
N ARG A 74 -56.11 -12.05 -36.74
CA ARG A 74 -55.34 -11.21 -37.65
C ARG A 74 -55.83 -11.34 -39.09
N LEU A 75 -56.05 -12.58 -39.57
CA LEU A 75 -56.52 -12.85 -40.92
C LEU A 75 -57.97 -12.37 -41.15
N GLU A 76 -58.82 -12.30 -40.12
CA GLU A 76 -60.15 -11.68 -40.22
C GLU A 76 -60.08 -10.15 -40.45
N GLY A 77 -59.02 -9.51 -39.95
CA GLY A 77 -58.77 -8.08 -40.12
C GLY A 77 -58.16 -7.69 -41.47
N GLU A 78 -57.54 -8.62 -42.19
CA GLU A 78 -56.86 -8.36 -43.46
C GLU A 78 -57.86 -8.27 -44.64
N PRO A 79 -57.78 -7.23 -45.49
CA PRO A 79 -58.75 -7.03 -46.57
C PRO A 79 -58.65 -8.09 -47.67
N GLU A 80 -57.48 -8.72 -47.85
CA GLU A 80 -57.23 -9.75 -48.88
C GLU A 80 -57.88 -11.10 -48.55
N THR A 81 -58.23 -11.34 -47.30
CA THR A 81 -58.73 -12.63 -46.79
C THR A 81 -60.24 -12.64 -46.51
N ARG A 82 -60.94 -11.50 -46.60
CA ARG A 82 -62.38 -11.34 -46.31
C ARG A 82 -63.35 -12.19 -47.15
N GLY A 83 -62.87 -12.80 -48.24
CA GLY A 83 -63.67 -13.70 -49.10
C GLY A 83 -63.24 -15.17 -49.08
N ALA A 84 -62.18 -15.52 -48.34
CA ALA A 84 -61.71 -16.90 -48.28
C ALA A 84 -62.66 -17.76 -47.42
N PRO A 85 -62.91 -19.04 -47.78
CA PRO A 85 -63.68 -19.95 -46.96
C PRO A 85 -63.08 -20.04 -45.54
N PRO A 86 -63.91 -20.14 -44.48
CA PRO A 86 -63.42 -20.24 -43.10
C PRO A 86 -62.40 -21.38 -42.88
N GLN A 87 -62.53 -22.46 -43.65
CA GLN A 87 -61.59 -23.57 -43.65
C GLN A 87 -60.19 -23.15 -44.14
N GLU A 88 -60.12 -22.39 -45.23
CA GLU A 88 -58.85 -21.92 -45.82
C GLU A 88 -58.16 -20.91 -44.90
N GLN A 89 -58.93 -20.04 -44.23
CA GLN A 89 -58.39 -19.12 -43.22
C GLN A 89 -57.80 -19.86 -42.02
N ARG A 90 -58.48 -20.92 -41.55
CA ARG A 90 -57.99 -21.77 -40.47
C ARG A 90 -56.72 -22.53 -40.85
N ASP A 91 -56.66 -23.07 -42.06
CA ASP A 91 -55.48 -23.80 -42.53
C ASP A 91 -54.26 -22.87 -42.65
N ARG A 92 -54.45 -21.64 -43.14
CA ARG A 92 -53.39 -20.61 -43.16
C ARG A 92 -52.94 -20.19 -41.75
N ALA A 93 -53.88 -19.99 -40.82
CA ALA A 93 -53.55 -19.66 -39.43
C ALA A 93 -52.76 -20.79 -38.74
N VAL A 94 -53.14 -22.05 -38.99
CA VAL A 94 -52.40 -23.22 -38.49
C VAL A 94 -50.99 -23.26 -39.07
N GLN A 95 -50.83 -23.03 -40.38
CA GLN A 95 -49.52 -23.03 -41.03
C GLN A 95 -48.59 -21.93 -40.49
N ASN A 96 -49.11 -20.72 -40.30
CA ASN A 96 -48.35 -19.60 -39.73
C ASN A 96 -47.98 -19.88 -38.26
N ALA A 97 -48.91 -20.39 -37.46
CA ALA A 97 -48.66 -20.78 -36.07
C ALA A 97 -47.62 -21.91 -35.97
N ASP A 98 -47.65 -22.90 -36.86
CA ASP A 98 -46.66 -23.98 -36.91
C ASP A 98 -45.27 -23.49 -37.32
N HIS A 99 -45.20 -22.52 -38.24
CA HIS A 99 -43.94 -21.87 -38.61
C HIS A 99 -43.35 -21.10 -37.41
N GLU A 100 -44.16 -20.31 -36.71
CA GLU A 100 -43.73 -19.57 -35.51
C GLU A 100 -43.34 -20.52 -34.37
N MET A 101 -44.12 -21.59 -34.16
CA MET A 101 -43.82 -22.64 -33.19
C MET A 101 -42.50 -23.34 -33.48
N THR A 102 -42.18 -23.59 -34.75
CA THR A 102 -40.87 -24.12 -35.15
C THR A 102 -39.76 -23.16 -34.77
N GLY A 103 -39.94 -21.86 -35.03
CA GLY A 103 -39.03 -20.81 -34.59
C GLY A 103 -38.86 -20.76 -33.07
N LEU A 104 -39.95 -20.84 -32.31
CA LEU A 104 -39.95 -20.83 -30.85
C LEU A 104 -39.29 -22.09 -30.26
N ARG A 105 -39.53 -23.27 -30.83
CA ARG A 105 -38.88 -24.53 -30.44
C ARG A 105 -37.38 -24.49 -30.70
N LEU A 106 -36.95 -23.93 -31.84
CA LEU A 106 -35.52 -23.73 -32.15
C LEU A 106 -34.84 -22.74 -31.19
N GLN A 107 -35.60 -21.76 -30.67
CA GLN A 107 -35.10 -20.78 -29.71
C GLN A 107 -35.19 -21.26 -28.25
N TYR A 108 -36.07 -22.22 -27.97
CA TYR A 108 -36.24 -22.78 -26.63
C TYR A 108 -34.97 -23.48 -26.19
N ARG A 109 -34.50 -23.10 -25.00
CA ARG A 109 -33.41 -23.80 -24.33
C ARG A 109 -34.00 -24.45 -23.09
N PRO A 110 -34.03 -25.78 -23.00
CA PRO A 110 -34.50 -26.45 -21.79
C PRO A 110 -33.65 -25.98 -20.60
N PRO A 111 -34.24 -25.89 -19.40
CA PRO A 111 -33.48 -25.57 -18.21
C PRO A 111 -32.40 -26.64 -18.02
N ARG A 112 -31.23 -26.21 -17.56
CA ARG A 112 -30.12 -27.13 -17.28
C ARG A 112 -30.48 -28.09 -16.15
N GLU A 113 -29.89 -29.28 -16.20
CA GLU A 113 -29.98 -30.26 -15.11
C GLU A 113 -29.60 -29.62 -13.77
N GLY A 114 -30.42 -29.86 -12.74
CA GLY A 114 -30.20 -29.29 -11.39
C GLY A 114 -28.83 -29.62 -10.82
N VAL A 115 -28.32 -30.84 -11.06
CA VAL A 115 -26.97 -31.26 -10.64
C VAL A 115 -25.89 -30.40 -11.29
N MET A 116 -26.06 -30.02 -12.55
CA MET A 116 -25.10 -29.16 -13.27
C MET A 116 -25.13 -27.72 -12.75
N LEU A 117 -26.31 -27.22 -12.35
CA LEU A 117 -26.46 -25.91 -11.74
C LEU A 117 -25.84 -25.88 -10.33
N LEU A 118 -26.05 -26.94 -9.54
CA LEU A 118 -25.42 -27.10 -8.23
C LEU A 118 -23.90 -27.20 -8.33
N ALA A 119 -23.39 -28.00 -9.27
CA ALA A 119 -21.96 -28.13 -9.50
C ALA A 119 -21.32 -26.77 -9.87
N GLU A 120 -21.94 -26.01 -10.77
CA GLU A 120 -21.47 -24.66 -11.11
C GLU A 120 -21.54 -23.70 -9.89
N ALA A 121 -22.61 -23.78 -9.09
CA ALA A 121 -22.76 -22.95 -7.90
C ALA A 121 -21.64 -23.21 -6.87
N LEU A 122 -21.26 -24.48 -6.68
CA LEU A 122 -20.14 -24.88 -5.80
C LEU A 122 -18.78 -24.48 -6.37
N ALA A 123 -18.60 -24.59 -7.69
CA ALA A 123 -17.36 -24.24 -8.36
C ALA A 123 -17.10 -22.72 -8.38
N LEU A 124 -18.16 -21.92 -8.42
CA LEU A 124 -18.08 -20.47 -8.56
C LEU A 124 -17.18 -19.77 -7.51
N PRO A 125 -17.38 -19.93 -6.17
CA PRO A 125 -16.48 -19.33 -5.20
C PRO A 125 -15.06 -19.87 -5.34
N VAL A 126 -14.89 -21.11 -5.79
CA VAL A 126 -13.58 -21.72 -5.98
C VAL A 126 -12.85 -21.09 -7.16
N PHE A 127 -13.48 -20.86 -8.31
CA PHE A 127 -12.82 -20.20 -9.43
C PHE A 127 -12.59 -18.70 -9.20
N VAL A 128 -13.54 -18.03 -8.54
CA VAL A 128 -13.50 -16.56 -8.38
C VAL A 128 -12.59 -16.14 -7.21
N ILE A 129 -12.51 -16.97 -6.16
CA ILE A 129 -11.77 -16.63 -4.93
C ILE A 129 -10.69 -17.68 -4.67
N GLY A 130 -11.06 -18.96 -4.59
CA GLY A 130 -10.15 -20.04 -4.19
C GLY A 130 -8.92 -20.17 -5.09
N LEU A 131 -9.12 -20.24 -6.40
CA LEU A 131 -8.07 -20.48 -7.39
C LEU A 131 -7.12 -19.28 -7.51
N PRO A 132 -7.58 -18.01 -7.55
CA PRO A 132 -6.69 -16.87 -7.38
C PRO A 132 -5.88 -16.93 -6.09
N VAL A 133 -6.54 -17.18 -4.93
CA VAL A 133 -5.83 -17.29 -3.64
C VAL A 133 -4.77 -18.39 -3.71
N LEU A 134 -5.09 -19.56 -4.25
CA LEU A 134 -4.15 -20.67 -4.43
C LEU A 134 -2.93 -20.24 -5.25
N MET A 135 -3.15 -19.64 -6.41
CA MET A 135 -2.08 -19.18 -7.30
C MET A 135 -1.21 -18.11 -6.62
N LEU A 136 -1.81 -17.16 -5.91
CA LEU A 136 -1.08 -16.13 -5.18
C LEU A 136 -0.27 -16.72 -4.01
N MET A 137 -0.79 -17.73 -3.32
CA MET A 137 -0.06 -18.45 -2.27
C MET A 137 1.12 -19.25 -2.83
N ILE A 138 0.98 -19.84 -4.02
CA ILE A 138 2.08 -20.52 -4.71
C ILE A 138 3.16 -19.52 -5.11
N ALA A 139 2.79 -18.39 -5.71
CA ALA A 139 3.75 -17.42 -6.24
C ALA A 139 4.49 -16.62 -5.15
N SER A 140 3.92 -16.49 -3.95
CA SER A 140 4.42 -15.55 -2.94
C SER A 140 5.10 -16.27 -1.78
N ASP A 141 6.22 -15.73 -1.31
CA ASP A 141 6.84 -16.18 -0.07
C ASP A 141 6.10 -15.71 1.17
N PHE A 142 5.41 -14.56 1.07
CA PHE A 142 4.52 -14.04 2.10
C PHE A 142 3.17 -13.67 1.48
N PHE A 143 2.12 -14.38 1.91
CA PHE A 143 0.77 -14.17 1.45
C PHE A 143 -0.04 -13.42 2.52
N THR A 144 -0.74 -12.37 2.10
CA THR A 144 -1.65 -11.63 2.97
C THR A 144 -2.73 -10.94 2.16
N PHE A 145 -3.96 -10.98 2.64
CA PHE A 145 -5.07 -10.21 2.07
C PHE A 145 -4.92 -8.69 2.26
N ARG A 146 -3.96 -8.23 3.08
CA ARG A 146 -3.69 -6.80 3.28
C ARG A 146 -2.72 -6.20 2.25
N ARG A 147 -2.09 -7.00 1.38
CA ARG A 147 -1.12 -6.48 0.39
C ARG A 147 -1.80 -5.61 -0.67
N ARG A 148 -1.02 -4.75 -1.35
CA ARG A 148 -1.51 -4.10 -2.57
C ARG A 148 -1.49 -5.14 -3.69
N PHE A 149 -2.59 -5.25 -4.41
CA PHE A 149 -2.62 -6.08 -5.60
C PHE A 149 -1.93 -5.34 -6.74
N GLY A 150 -0.92 -5.98 -7.32
CA GLY A 150 -0.24 -5.49 -8.52
C GLY A 150 -0.93 -5.93 -9.80
N TRP A 151 -0.37 -5.53 -10.94
CA TRP A 151 -0.85 -5.98 -12.26
C TRP A 151 -0.78 -7.50 -12.42
N GLU A 152 0.27 -8.14 -11.89
CA GLU A 152 0.43 -9.61 -11.94
C GLU A 152 -0.72 -10.34 -11.24
N ASP A 153 -1.11 -9.87 -10.04
CA ASP A 153 -2.23 -10.44 -9.30
C ASP A 153 -3.54 -10.33 -10.08
N MET A 154 -3.71 -9.22 -10.79
CA MET A 154 -4.90 -8.98 -11.59
C MET A 154 -4.96 -9.87 -12.83
N MET A 155 -3.82 -10.16 -13.45
CA MET A 155 -3.75 -11.11 -14.56
C MET A 155 -4.10 -12.53 -14.09
N VAL A 156 -3.72 -12.91 -12.87
CA VAL A 156 -4.14 -14.18 -12.25
C VAL A 156 -5.66 -14.22 -12.06
N ILE A 157 -6.25 -13.16 -11.50
CA ILE A 157 -7.71 -13.08 -11.28
C ILE A 157 -8.45 -13.13 -12.63
N LEU A 158 -8.01 -12.37 -13.62
CA LEU A 158 -8.59 -12.37 -14.96
C LEU A 158 -8.47 -13.75 -15.63
N GLY A 159 -7.30 -14.38 -15.53
CA GLY A 159 -7.07 -15.75 -16.03
C GLY A 159 -8.03 -16.76 -15.40
N CYS A 160 -8.25 -16.69 -14.09
CA CYS A 160 -9.20 -17.54 -13.38
C CYS A 160 -10.66 -17.28 -13.82
N ALA A 161 -11.03 -16.02 -14.06
CA ALA A 161 -12.36 -15.66 -14.58
C ALA A 161 -12.59 -16.17 -16.02
N VAL A 162 -11.55 -16.13 -16.86
CA VAL A 162 -11.57 -16.72 -18.21
C VAL A 162 -11.71 -18.24 -18.12
N LEU A 163 -10.96 -18.90 -17.23
CA LEU A 163 -11.07 -20.35 -16.96
C LEU A 163 -12.48 -20.74 -16.50
N PHE A 164 -13.09 -19.96 -15.60
CA PHE A 164 -14.48 -20.17 -15.21
C PHE A 164 -15.45 -20.04 -16.40
N SER A 165 -15.17 -19.14 -17.34
CA SER A 165 -16.07 -18.83 -18.46
C SER A 165 -15.97 -19.82 -19.63
N LEU A 166 -14.92 -20.65 -19.69
CA LEU A 166 -14.63 -21.59 -20.78
C LEU A 166 -15.81 -22.52 -21.15
N PRO A 167 -16.50 -23.18 -20.21
CA PRO A 167 -17.64 -24.05 -20.53
C PRO A 167 -18.82 -23.34 -21.21
N HIS A 168 -18.90 -22.01 -21.08
CA HIS A 168 -19.98 -21.22 -21.67
C HIS A 168 -19.70 -20.82 -23.12
N LEU A 169 -18.45 -20.96 -23.58
CA LEU A 169 -18.03 -20.70 -24.96
C LEU A 169 -18.61 -21.75 -25.91
N ARG A 170 -18.95 -21.33 -27.15
CA ARG A 170 -19.66 -22.18 -28.12
C ARG A 170 -18.98 -23.53 -28.37
N PHE A 171 -17.66 -23.56 -28.40
CA PHE A 171 -16.87 -24.77 -28.61
C PHE A 171 -17.08 -25.81 -27.49
N PHE A 172 -17.12 -25.39 -26.23
CA PHE A 172 -17.23 -26.29 -25.08
C PHE A 172 -18.66 -26.78 -24.82
N ARG A 173 -19.67 -26.17 -25.43
CA ARG A 173 -21.07 -26.61 -25.32
C ARG A 173 -21.34 -27.95 -25.99
N GLN A 174 -20.47 -28.37 -26.90
CA GLN A 174 -20.58 -29.67 -27.57
C GLN A 174 -19.97 -30.81 -26.74
N LEU A 175 -19.33 -30.51 -25.60
CA LEU A 175 -18.73 -31.54 -24.76
C LEU A 175 -19.79 -32.41 -24.08
N PRO A 176 -19.48 -33.70 -23.84
CA PRO A 176 -20.34 -34.57 -23.06
C PRO A 176 -20.68 -33.96 -21.70
N SER A 177 -21.92 -34.16 -21.24
CA SER A 177 -22.39 -33.62 -19.95
C SER A 177 -21.52 -34.05 -18.77
N LEU A 178 -20.91 -35.24 -18.84
CA LEU A 178 -19.93 -35.73 -17.86
C LEU A 178 -18.70 -34.81 -17.77
N VAL A 179 -18.11 -34.41 -18.90
CA VAL A 179 -16.92 -33.55 -18.93
C VAL A 179 -17.24 -32.18 -18.33
N ALA A 180 -18.40 -31.63 -18.66
CA ALA A 180 -18.85 -30.36 -18.08
C ALA A 180 -19.08 -30.47 -16.56
N LYS A 181 -19.60 -31.59 -16.06
CA LYS A 181 -19.74 -31.85 -14.62
C LYS A 181 -18.38 -31.94 -13.93
N VAL A 182 -17.43 -32.67 -14.52
CA VAL A 182 -16.05 -32.78 -13.98
C VAL A 182 -15.35 -31.43 -13.94
N TRP A 183 -15.53 -30.58 -14.97
CA TRP A 183 -14.94 -29.23 -14.99
C TRP A 183 -15.35 -28.38 -13.80
N TRP A 184 -16.61 -28.49 -13.36
CA TRP A 184 -17.09 -27.76 -12.19
C TRP A 184 -16.69 -28.42 -10.88
N LEU A 185 -16.85 -29.74 -10.77
CA LEU A 185 -16.63 -30.45 -9.51
C LEU A 185 -15.15 -30.60 -9.16
N ALA A 186 -14.26 -30.89 -10.11
CA ALA A 186 -12.85 -31.18 -9.80
C ALA A 186 -12.15 -30.00 -9.09
N PRO A 187 -12.23 -28.74 -9.56
CA PRO A 187 -11.66 -27.60 -8.85
C PRO A 187 -12.31 -27.41 -7.48
N ALA A 188 -13.63 -27.62 -7.37
CA ALA A 188 -14.36 -27.44 -6.12
C ALA A 188 -13.81 -28.31 -4.97
N PHE A 189 -13.27 -29.49 -5.29
CA PHE A 189 -12.59 -30.36 -4.33
C PHE A 189 -11.08 -30.11 -4.24
N MET A 190 -10.40 -29.99 -5.38
CA MET A 190 -8.93 -29.94 -5.41
C MET A 190 -8.36 -28.64 -4.86
N VAL A 191 -9.00 -27.50 -5.14
CA VAL A 191 -8.47 -26.19 -4.73
C VAL A 191 -8.50 -26.00 -3.21
N PRO A 192 -9.59 -26.29 -2.47
CA PRO A 192 -9.56 -26.22 -1.01
C PRO A 192 -8.49 -27.13 -0.38
N LEU A 193 -8.33 -28.36 -0.90
CA LEU A 193 -7.30 -29.28 -0.42
C LEU A 193 -5.89 -28.72 -0.66
N ALA A 194 -5.61 -28.19 -1.85
CA ALA A 194 -4.33 -27.56 -2.16
C ALA A 194 -4.06 -26.30 -1.32
N ILE A 195 -5.09 -25.49 -1.03
CA ILE A 195 -4.95 -24.34 -0.11
C ILE A 195 -4.59 -24.82 1.29
N LEU A 196 -5.28 -25.84 1.81
CA LEU A 196 -5.00 -26.41 3.13
C LEU A 196 -3.56 -26.96 3.20
N ASP A 197 -3.11 -27.63 2.15
CA ASP A 197 -1.74 -28.15 2.02
C ASP A 197 -0.70 -27.01 2.03
N LEU A 198 -0.91 -25.95 1.24
CA LEU A 198 -0.04 -24.78 1.25
C LEU A 198 -0.06 -24.02 2.58
N VAL A 199 -1.21 -23.92 3.26
CA VAL A 199 -1.30 -23.33 4.60
C VAL A 199 -0.51 -24.15 5.60
N ARG A 200 -0.48 -25.48 5.46
CA ARG A 200 0.29 -26.36 6.33
C ARG A 200 1.79 -26.23 6.09
N ASP A 201 2.22 -26.29 4.83
CA ASP A 201 3.63 -26.49 4.50
C ASP A 201 4.36 -25.18 4.18
N LYS A 202 3.77 -24.31 3.37
CA LYS A 202 4.41 -23.07 2.90
C LYS A 202 4.06 -21.86 3.76
N HIS A 203 2.83 -21.80 4.27
CA HIS A 203 2.29 -20.64 4.98
C HIS A 203 1.76 -20.98 6.38
N PRO A 204 2.55 -21.63 7.26
CA PRO A 204 2.08 -22.12 8.55
C PRO A 204 1.59 -21.01 9.50
N TYR A 205 1.99 -19.76 9.27
CA TYR A 205 1.48 -18.59 9.99
C TYR A 205 -0.01 -18.29 9.72
N TRP A 206 -0.60 -18.85 8.65
CA TRP A 206 -2.04 -18.81 8.39
C TRP A 206 -2.82 -19.96 9.06
N ASN A 207 -2.16 -20.99 9.57
CA ASN A 207 -2.82 -22.13 10.17
C ASN A 207 -3.25 -21.83 11.62
N PRO A 208 -4.55 -21.67 11.93
CA PRO A 208 -5.02 -21.36 13.28
C PRO A 208 -4.81 -22.50 14.28
N PHE A 209 -4.56 -23.72 13.79
CA PHE A 209 -4.33 -24.90 14.61
C PHE A 209 -2.84 -25.16 14.87
N HIS A 210 -1.94 -24.37 14.27
CA HIS A 210 -0.51 -24.52 14.53
C HIS A 210 -0.17 -23.93 15.92
N PRO A 211 0.42 -24.69 16.85
CA PRO A 211 0.64 -24.24 18.23
C PRO A 211 1.54 -23.00 18.31
N GLU A 212 2.43 -22.84 17.34
CA GLU A 212 3.36 -21.71 17.24
C GLU A 212 2.95 -20.67 16.17
N GLN A 213 1.69 -20.67 15.71
CA GLN A 213 1.23 -19.80 14.62
C GLN A 213 1.66 -18.34 14.82
N ARG A 214 1.48 -17.80 16.03
CA ARG A 214 1.81 -16.40 16.35
C ARG A 214 3.31 -16.12 16.30
N ARG A 215 4.15 -17.07 16.70
CA ARG A 215 5.61 -16.96 16.56
C ARG A 215 5.99 -16.92 15.09
N LEU A 216 5.52 -17.89 14.31
CA LEU A 216 5.80 -18.00 12.88
C LEU A 216 5.31 -16.77 12.10
N ALA A 217 4.14 -16.23 12.47
CA ALA A 217 3.62 -14.99 11.91
C ALA A 217 4.55 -13.79 12.18
N ALA A 218 5.04 -13.64 13.42
CA ALA A 218 5.96 -12.58 13.79
C ALA A 218 7.32 -12.72 13.11
N GLU A 219 7.90 -13.93 13.10
CA GLU A 219 9.17 -14.24 12.42
C GLU A 219 9.07 -13.95 10.93
N LYS A 220 7.96 -14.33 10.29
CA LYS A 220 7.76 -14.08 8.87
C LYS A 220 7.68 -12.58 8.57
N VAL A 221 6.96 -11.81 9.39
CA VAL A 221 6.90 -10.34 9.26
C VAL A 221 8.28 -9.71 9.44
N LEU A 222 9.07 -10.17 10.42
CA LEU A 222 10.43 -9.69 10.65
C LEU A 222 11.42 -10.07 9.54
N SER A 223 11.14 -11.13 8.78
CA SER A 223 11.94 -11.54 7.62
C SER A 223 11.64 -10.72 6.36
N LEU A 224 10.58 -9.91 6.34
CA LEU A 224 10.22 -9.10 5.19
C LEU A 224 11.25 -7.99 4.96
N GLN A 225 11.71 -7.86 3.73
CA GLN A 225 12.56 -6.74 3.30
C GLN A 225 11.73 -5.48 3.02
N ASP A 226 10.45 -5.64 2.66
CA ASP A 226 9.50 -4.54 2.49
C ASP A 226 9.00 -4.05 3.85
N TRP A 227 9.61 -2.96 4.33
CA TRP A 227 9.26 -2.31 5.59
C TRP A 227 7.82 -1.78 5.63
N VAL A 228 7.23 -1.40 4.48
CA VAL A 228 5.85 -0.91 4.44
C VAL A 228 4.89 -2.06 4.66
N LEU A 229 5.15 -3.21 4.02
CA LEU A 229 4.37 -4.42 4.25
C LEU A 229 4.56 -4.94 5.68
N ALA A 230 5.79 -4.92 6.20
CA ALA A 230 6.08 -5.31 7.57
C ALA A 230 5.35 -4.43 8.59
N ALA A 231 5.36 -3.10 8.40
CA ALA A 231 4.64 -2.14 9.23
C ALA A 231 3.13 -2.40 9.25
N ALA A 232 2.52 -2.75 8.11
CA ALA A 232 1.10 -3.10 8.01
C ALA A 232 0.72 -4.39 8.77
N HIS A 233 1.71 -5.17 9.19
CA HIS A 233 1.60 -6.42 9.93
C HIS A 233 2.33 -6.40 11.28
N ALA A 234 2.74 -5.21 11.76
CA ALA A 234 3.39 -5.07 13.05
C ALA A 234 2.51 -5.59 14.22
N ASP A 235 1.19 -5.65 14.03
CA ASP A 235 0.25 -6.23 15.01
C ASP A 235 0.53 -7.71 15.32
N TRP A 236 1.07 -8.47 14.37
CA TRP A 236 1.45 -9.87 14.60
C TRP A 236 2.66 -9.97 15.52
N VAL A 237 3.62 -9.08 15.34
CA VAL A 237 4.84 -8.99 16.15
C VAL A 237 4.51 -8.52 17.57
N PHE A 238 3.62 -7.52 17.71
CA PHE A 238 3.12 -7.09 19.02
C PHE A 238 2.40 -8.21 19.78
N ARG A 239 1.52 -8.99 19.11
CA ARG A 239 0.84 -10.13 19.77
C ARG A 239 1.82 -11.19 20.24
N HIS A 240 2.86 -11.48 19.45
CA HIS A 240 3.86 -12.44 19.86
C HIS A 240 4.68 -11.93 21.06
N ALA A 241 5.02 -10.64 21.08
CA ALA A 241 5.67 -10.01 22.22
C ALA A 241 4.80 -10.06 23.48
N GLU A 242 3.49 -9.84 23.36
CA GLU A 242 2.54 -10.00 24.46
C GLU A 242 2.50 -11.44 25.00
N ASP A 243 2.54 -12.44 24.12
CA ASP A 243 2.57 -13.86 24.52
C ASP A 243 3.88 -14.22 25.24
N LEU A 244 5.01 -13.67 24.80
CA LEU A 244 6.29 -13.83 25.50
C LEU A 244 6.26 -13.20 26.90
N ALA A 245 5.69 -12.00 27.00
CA ALA A 245 5.51 -11.31 28.28
C ALA A 245 4.62 -12.14 29.23
N ALA A 246 3.52 -12.68 28.73
CA ALA A 246 2.60 -13.52 29.50
C ALA A 246 3.26 -14.83 29.98
N ARG A 247 4.27 -15.34 29.27
CA ARG A 247 5.08 -16.50 29.65
C ARG A 247 6.26 -16.15 30.56
N GLY A 248 6.36 -14.90 31.03
CA GLY A 248 7.47 -14.43 31.87
C GLY A 248 8.78 -14.18 31.12
N ARG A 249 8.80 -14.26 29.79
CA ARG A 249 9.97 -13.94 28.94
C ARG A 249 10.02 -12.44 28.63
N THR A 250 10.12 -11.62 29.68
CA THR A 250 9.99 -10.16 29.60
C THR A 250 11.05 -9.51 28.71
N GLU A 251 12.30 -9.98 28.75
CA GLU A 251 13.39 -9.41 27.94
C GLU A 251 13.23 -9.69 26.44
N ASP A 252 12.78 -10.90 26.07
CA ASP A 252 12.49 -11.23 24.68
C ASP A 252 11.26 -10.47 24.17
N ALA A 253 10.23 -10.34 25.00
CA ALA A 253 9.06 -9.52 24.72
C ALA A 253 9.45 -8.05 24.49
N ARG A 254 10.39 -7.54 25.28
CA ARG A 254 10.92 -6.17 25.16
C ARG A 254 11.64 -5.96 23.83
N LYS A 255 12.63 -6.79 23.50
CA LYS A 255 13.35 -6.72 22.22
C LYS A 255 12.40 -6.80 21.02
N LEU A 256 11.43 -7.70 21.09
CA LEU A 256 10.45 -7.89 20.02
C LEU A 256 9.49 -6.71 19.91
N GLY A 257 9.04 -6.16 21.04
CA GLY A 257 8.20 -4.96 21.12
C GLY A 257 8.91 -3.71 20.60
N GLU A 258 10.19 -3.53 20.90
CA GLU A 258 11.03 -2.45 20.35
C GLU A 258 11.14 -2.56 18.83
N ARG A 259 11.40 -3.77 18.30
CA ARG A 259 11.47 -3.99 16.85
C ARG A 259 10.12 -3.75 16.17
N ALA A 260 9.01 -4.14 16.81
CA ALA A 260 7.67 -3.82 16.34
C ALA A 260 7.38 -2.31 16.35
N MET A 261 7.86 -1.59 17.37
CA MET A 261 7.77 -0.12 17.43
C MET A 261 8.62 0.56 16.36
N GLN A 262 9.76 -0.01 15.97
CA GLN A 262 10.52 0.52 14.82
C GLN A 262 9.73 0.38 13.50
N MET A 263 8.97 -0.71 13.35
CA MET A 263 8.10 -0.92 12.19
C MET A 263 6.85 -0.02 12.21
N ALA A 264 6.24 0.17 13.38
CA ALA A 264 5.02 0.98 13.54
C ALA A 264 5.08 1.90 14.79
N PRO A 265 5.85 3.02 14.74
CA PRO A 265 6.11 3.89 15.89
C PRO A 265 4.86 4.51 16.51
N GLY A 266 3.81 4.77 15.71
CA GLY A 266 2.55 5.36 16.19
C GLY A 266 1.59 4.38 16.87
N SER A 267 1.87 3.06 16.84
CA SER A 267 0.95 2.01 17.29
C SER A 267 0.54 2.22 18.77
N PRO A 268 -0.76 2.48 19.06
CA PRO A 268 -1.23 2.59 20.44
C PRO A 268 -0.95 1.32 21.24
N ARG A 269 -1.10 0.16 20.59
CA ARG A 269 -0.84 -1.16 21.19
C ARG A 269 0.63 -1.33 21.58
N GLY A 270 1.54 -0.86 20.73
CA GLY A 270 2.97 -0.94 21.03
C GLY A 270 3.37 -0.05 22.21
N ARG A 271 2.79 1.15 22.33
CA ARG A 271 2.97 2.02 23.50
C ARG A 271 2.47 1.36 24.79
N HIS A 272 1.26 0.78 24.78
CA HIS A 272 0.75 0.04 25.93
C HIS A 272 1.62 -1.15 26.33
N LEU A 273 2.12 -1.89 25.34
CA LEU A 273 3.03 -3.00 25.59
C LEU A 273 4.33 -2.52 26.24
N GLN A 274 4.94 -1.42 25.77
CA GLN A 274 6.16 -0.89 26.39
C GLN A 274 5.95 -0.43 27.83
N VAL A 275 4.84 0.27 28.11
CA VAL A 275 4.48 0.64 29.49
C VAL A 275 4.35 -0.60 30.38
N ARG A 276 3.64 -1.63 29.90
CA ARG A 276 3.45 -2.89 30.65
C ARG A 276 4.75 -3.66 30.87
N LEU A 277 5.71 -3.54 29.95
CA LEU A 277 7.03 -4.17 30.06
C LEU A 277 8.02 -3.36 30.92
N GLY A 278 7.59 -2.25 31.53
CA GLY A 278 8.42 -1.43 32.41
C GLY A 278 9.36 -0.46 31.69
N ASN A 279 9.17 -0.23 30.38
CA ASN A 279 10.01 0.68 29.58
C ASN A 279 9.61 2.16 29.70
N VAL A 280 8.63 2.51 30.54
CA VAL A 280 8.22 3.89 30.79
C VAL A 280 8.12 4.17 32.28
N GLU A 281 9.26 4.41 32.91
CA GLU A 281 9.47 5.70 33.57
C GLU A 281 10.72 6.32 32.93
N PRO A 282 10.63 7.45 32.24
CA PRO A 282 11.79 8.29 32.13
C PRO A 282 11.94 8.98 33.49
N ALA A 283 12.80 8.44 34.34
CA ALA A 283 13.35 9.21 35.44
C ALA A 283 13.90 10.51 34.84
N ALA A 284 13.22 11.62 35.12
CA ALA A 284 13.73 12.94 34.85
C ALA A 284 15.04 13.05 35.62
N ALA A 285 16.17 13.02 34.91
CA ALA A 285 17.45 13.32 35.52
C ALA A 285 17.41 14.79 35.96
N PRO A 286 17.55 15.10 37.26
CA PRO A 286 17.49 16.47 37.72
C PRO A 286 18.79 17.17 37.33
N GLY A 287 18.67 18.12 36.39
CA GLY A 287 19.79 18.95 35.95
C GLY A 287 19.38 19.91 34.84
N MET A 288 18.91 21.10 35.23
CA MET A 288 18.47 22.21 34.35
C MET A 288 17.70 21.76 33.10
N GLU A 289 16.43 21.42 33.30
CA GLU A 289 15.48 21.09 32.24
C GLU A 289 15.22 22.34 31.36
N ILE A 290 15.97 22.47 30.27
CA ILE A 290 15.48 23.23 29.12
C ILE A 290 14.33 22.39 28.57
N ASP A 291 13.10 22.90 28.64
CA ASP A 291 11.91 22.25 28.10
C ASP A 291 12.21 21.71 26.69
N ALA A 292 12.03 20.39 26.52
CA ALA A 292 12.30 19.69 25.28
C ALA A 292 11.49 20.28 24.11
N HIS A 293 10.37 20.95 24.39
CA HIS A 293 9.51 21.59 23.39
C HIS A 293 9.69 23.11 23.28
N ALA A 294 10.51 23.74 24.13
CA ALA A 294 10.77 25.17 24.03
C ALA A 294 11.32 25.52 22.64
N PRO A 295 10.85 26.62 22.02
CA PRO A 295 11.30 27.02 20.70
C PRO A 295 12.81 27.31 20.71
N TYR A 296 13.49 27.06 19.59
CA TYR A 296 14.93 27.36 19.47
C TYR A 296 15.24 28.86 19.57
N LEU A 297 14.37 29.69 19.01
CA LEU A 297 14.42 31.14 19.03
C LEU A 297 13.00 31.66 19.31
N ALA A 298 12.88 32.79 19.99
CA ALA A 298 11.59 33.45 20.17
C ALA A 298 11.11 34.03 18.84
N ASP A 299 9.80 34.11 18.64
CA ASP A 299 9.24 34.78 17.47
C ASP A 299 9.69 36.24 17.41
N GLY A 300 9.97 36.74 16.20
CA GLY A 300 10.54 38.07 15.98
C GLY A 300 12.03 38.24 16.30
N THR A 301 12.73 37.20 16.80
CA THR A 301 14.18 37.28 17.02
C THR A 301 14.90 37.53 15.69
N ARG A 302 15.77 38.55 15.65
CA ARG A 302 16.61 38.82 14.48
C ARG A 302 17.58 37.65 14.25
N ILE A 303 17.46 37.01 13.08
CA ILE A 303 18.32 35.89 12.69
C ILE A 303 19.62 36.46 12.10
N PRO A 304 20.80 36.18 12.68
CA PRO A 304 22.06 36.63 12.12
C PRO A 304 22.34 35.90 10.81
N ARG A 305 22.87 36.62 9.82
CA ARG A 305 23.30 36.02 8.55
C ARG A 305 24.48 35.09 8.80
N ALA A 306 24.37 33.83 8.43
CA ALA A 306 25.45 32.87 8.64
C ALA A 306 26.58 33.08 7.62
N GLU A 307 27.82 32.81 8.04
CA GLU A 307 29.01 32.92 7.20
C GLU A 307 28.84 32.06 5.93
N ARG A 308 29.04 32.67 4.75
CA ARG A 308 29.05 31.97 3.46
C ARG A 308 30.47 31.60 3.07
N CYS A 309 30.69 30.38 2.58
CA CYS A 309 32.02 29.93 2.16
C CYS A 309 31.99 28.99 0.95
N ARG A 310 33.15 28.83 0.31
CA ARG A 310 33.42 27.71 -0.61
C ARG A 310 33.97 26.53 0.19
N PHE A 311 33.95 25.33 -0.38
CA PHE A 311 34.65 24.18 0.24
C PHE A 311 36.11 24.52 0.50
N GLU A 312 36.80 25.07 -0.50
CA GLU A 312 38.22 25.49 -0.41
C GLU A 312 38.50 26.44 0.75
N THR A 313 37.59 27.36 1.08
CA THR A 313 37.75 28.35 2.16
C THR A 313 37.13 27.91 3.49
N ALA A 314 36.28 26.89 3.48
CA ALA A 314 35.82 26.22 4.70
C ALA A 314 36.98 25.52 5.45
N HIS A 315 38.07 25.21 4.73
CA HIS A 315 39.23 24.44 5.19
C HIS A 315 40.31 25.20 5.95
N GLY A 316 40.10 26.47 6.33
CA GLY A 316 41.04 27.13 7.24
C GLY A 316 41.25 26.22 8.46
N LEU A 317 42.48 25.72 8.66
CA LEU A 317 42.86 24.65 9.60
C LEU A 317 42.27 24.90 10.99
N ARG A 318 41.06 24.41 11.23
CA ARG A 318 40.42 24.45 12.54
C ARG A 318 40.45 23.04 13.11
N PRO A 319 40.89 22.87 14.36
CA PRO A 319 40.83 21.58 15.05
C PRO A 319 39.40 21.17 15.41
N GLU A 320 38.43 22.05 15.23
CA GLU A 320 37.04 21.87 15.61
C GLU A 320 36.18 21.36 14.44
N CYS A 321 35.21 20.51 14.76
CA CYS A 321 34.23 20.02 13.81
C CYS A 321 33.28 21.12 13.34
N VAL A 322 33.18 21.30 12.03
CA VAL A 322 32.36 22.35 11.39
C VAL A 322 31.16 21.70 10.72
N THR A 323 29.98 22.30 10.89
CA THR A 323 28.80 21.97 10.08
C THR A 323 28.77 22.83 8.83
N LEU A 324 28.64 22.21 7.66
CA LEU A 324 28.46 22.91 6.39
C LEU A 324 27.06 22.64 5.84
N LEU A 325 26.27 23.70 5.65
CA LEU A 325 24.96 23.62 5.00
C LEU A 325 25.15 23.77 3.48
N LEU A 326 24.81 22.74 2.72
CA LEU A 326 24.93 22.69 1.26
C LEU A 326 23.54 22.76 0.62
N PRO A 327 23.10 23.94 0.13
CA PRO A 327 21.79 24.04 -0.52
C PRO A 327 21.80 23.38 -1.90
N VAL A 328 20.74 22.62 -2.20
CA VAL A 328 20.46 22.02 -3.51
C VAL A 328 19.08 22.45 -3.98
N GLY A 329 19.02 23.20 -5.08
CA GLY A 329 17.81 23.85 -5.58
C GLY A 329 17.47 25.15 -4.84
N GLU A 330 16.21 25.55 -4.86
CA GLU A 330 15.78 26.82 -4.28
C GLU A 330 15.48 26.68 -2.79
N VAL A 331 16.47 26.91 -1.94
CA VAL A 331 16.30 26.99 -0.48
C VAL A 331 16.42 28.45 -0.05
N PRO A 332 15.41 29.02 0.64
CA PRO A 332 15.48 30.42 1.08
C PRO A 332 16.66 30.67 2.03
N ASP A 333 17.40 31.76 1.80
CA ASP A 333 18.57 32.14 2.62
C ASP A 333 18.23 32.27 4.11
N LEU A 334 17.06 32.83 4.42
CA LEU A 334 16.59 33.00 5.79
C LEU A 334 16.38 31.66 6.50
N ASP A 335 15.99 30.61 5.76
CA ASP A 335 15.84 29.27 6.33
C ASP A 335 17.20 28.65 6.61
N LEU A 336 18.20 28.87 5.74
CA LEU A 336 19.59 28.46 5.95
C LEU A 336 20.23 29.19 7.13
N ASP A 337 20.02 30.50 7.24
CA ASP A 337 20.53 31.31 8.35
C ASP A 337 19.91 30.89 9.69
N PHE A 338 18.60 30.61 9.70
CA PHE A 338 17.91 30.10 10.89
C PHE A 338 18.49 28.75 11.32
N VAL A 339 18.63 27.81 10.38
CA VAL A 339 19.21 26.48 10.67
C VAL A 339 20.64 26.62 11.20
N ALA A 340 21.46 27.47 10.58
CA ALA A 340 22.84 27.68 10.99
C ALA A 340 22.94 28.24 12.42
N GLU A 341 22.08 29.21 12.77
CA GLU A 341 22.05 29.78 14.10
C GLU A 341 21.60 28.77 15.16
N VAL A 342 20.57 27.96 14.85
CA VAL A 342 20.11 26.89 15.75
C VAL A 342 21.20 25.85 15.98
N LEU A 343 21.82 25.37 14.90
CA LEU A 343 22.89 24.37 15.02
C LEU A 343 24.08 24.92 15.81
N ARG A 344 24.52 26.15 15.54
CA ARG A 344 25.60 26.81 16.28
C ARG A 344 25.30 26.88 17.78
N LYS A 345 24.09 27.30 18.16
CA LYS A 345 23.67 27.42 19.57
C LYS A 345 23.52 26.09 20.26
N GLU A 346 22.86 25.12 19.62
CA GLU A 346 22.48 23.85 20.27
C GLU A 346 23.64 22.84 20.28
N THR A 347 24.50 22.84 19.26
CA THR A 347 25.63 21.90 19.15
C THR A 347 26.97 22.49 19.62
N GLY A 348 27.11 23.82 19.63
CA GLY A 348 28.39 24.49 19.82
C GLY A 348 29.34 24.41 18.61
N MET A 349 28.95 23.75 17.52
CA MET A 349 29.76 23.62 16.31
C MET A 349 29.68 24.89 15.45
N PRO A 350 30.80 25.42 14.93
CA PRO A 350 30.75 26.44 13.89
C PRO A 350 29.90 25.93 12.72
N THR A 351 28.95 26.74 12.26
CA THR A 351 28.08 26.38 11.14
C THR A 351 28.21 27.42 10.04
N LYS A 352 28.54 26.95 8.83
CA LYS A 352 28.68 27.78 7.63
C LYS A 352 27.70 27.33 6.55
N VAL A 353 27.41 28.20 5.61
CA VAL A 353 26.56 27.88 4.46
C VAL A 353 27.40 27.96 3.20
N TYR A 354 27.29 26.94 2.35
CA TYR A 354 27.97 26.94 1.06
C TYR A 354 27.42 28.07 0.18
N GLU A 355 28.32 28.85 -0.41
CA GLU A 355 27.96 30.12 -1.06
C GLU A 355 27.04 29.96 -2.27
N LYS A 356 27.06 28.79 -2.93
CA LYS A 356 26.34 28.53 -4.18
C LYS A 356 25.33 27.43 -3.97
N SER A 357 24.08 27.65 -4.39
CA SER A 357 23.14 26.54 -4.48
C SER A 357 23.49 25.63 -5.65
N LEU A 358 23.54 24.33 -5.40
CA LEU A 358 23.74 23.33 -6.44
C LEU A 358 22.45 23.11 -7.22
N PRO A 359 22.52 22.83 -8.54
CA PRO A 359 21.34 22.63 -9.34
C PRO A 359 20.60 21.36 -8.92
N LEU A 360 19.27 21.42 -8.84
CA LEU A 360 18.47 20.23 -8.60
C LEU A 360 18.50 19.33 -9.85
N PRO A 361 18.66 18.00 -9.73
CA PRO A 361 18.61 17.11 -10.89
C PRO A 361 17.19 17.07 -11.49
N ALA A 362 17.02 16.37 -12.62
CA ALA A 362 15.68 16.14 -13.17
C ALA A 362 14.83 15.30 -12.20
N PRO A 363 13.51 15.57 -12.07
CA PRO A 363 12.62 14.78 -11.24
C PRO A 363 12.50 13.35 -11.78
N THR A 364 12.47 12.37 -10.88
CA THR A 364 12.43 10.94 -11.26
C THR A 364 11.01 10.38 -11.28
N ARG A 365 10.03 11.05 -10.65
CA ARG A 365 8.60 10.67 -10.75
C ARG A 365 7.64 11.81 -10.43
N THR A 366 6.38 11.62 -10.82
CA THR A 366 5.23 12.50 -10.53
C THR A 366 4.21 11.78 -9.65
N LEU A 367 4.53 11.64 -8.36
CA LEU A 367 3.68 11.00 -7.34
C LEU A 367 3.62 11.79 -6.01
N GLY A 368 4.10 13.04 -5.99
CA GLY A 368 4.21 13.88 -4.78
C GLY A 368 2.88 14.48 -4.31
N LEU A 369 2.97 15.44 -3.38
CA LEU A 369 1.82 16.26 -2.94
C LEU A 369 1.02 16.73 -4.18
N LEU A 370 -0.20 16.24 -4.39
CA LEU A 370 -1.10 16.73 -5.45
C LEU A 370 -0.42 16.87 -6.83
N GLN A 371 0.10 15.77 -7.40
CA GLN A 371 0.82 15.74 -8.69
C GLN A 371 2.18 16.47 -8.71
N ALA A 372 2.73 16.85 -7.55
CA ALA A 372 4.07 17.43 -7.48
C ALA A 372 5.17 16.44 -7.91
N LYS A 373 6.22 17.00 -8.52
CA LYS A 373 7.46 16.31 -8.85
C LYS A 373 8.13 15.80 -7.57
N GLN A 374 8.68 14.58 -7.63
CA GLN A 374 9.51 14.02 -6.58
C GLN A 374 10.87 13.59 -7.13
N TRP A 375 11.87 13.65 -6.25
CA TRP A 375 13.24 13.30 -6.56
C TRP A 375 13.67 12.10 -5.74
N ASP A 376 14.29 11.15 -6.42
CA ASP A 376 14.99 10.07 -5.75
C ASP A 376 16.16 10.64 -4.95
N LEU A 377 16.29 10.22 -3.70
CA LEU A 377 17.34 10.68 -2.79
C LEU A 377 18.74 10.53 -3.40
N GLU A 378 19.02 9.40 -4.06
CA GLU A 378 20.34 9.12 -4.62
C GLU A 378 20.69 10.10 -5.75
N SER A 379 19.68 10.56 -6.51
CA SER A 379 19.90 11.59 -7.54
C SER A 379 20.36 12.92 -6.93
N ILE A 380 19.79 13.33 -5.80
CA ILE A 380 20.18 14.56 -5.07
C ILE A 380 21.57 14.41 -4.47
N VAL A 381 21.87 13.26 -3.87
CA VAL A 381 23.20 12.95 -3.32
C VAL A 381 24.25 12.99 -4.43
N LYS A 382 23.99 12.39 -5.59
CA LYS A 382 24.90 12.41 -6.76
C LYS A 382 25.24 13.81 -7.24
N THR A 383 24.32 14.77 -7.13
CA THR A 383 24.61 16.19 -7.42
C THR A 383 25.55 16.80 -6.38
N ALA A 384 25.39 16.45 -5.10
CA ALA A 384 26.23 16.98 -4.03
C ALA A 384 27.64 16.35 -3.98
N LEU A 385 27.76 15.07 -4.37
CA LEU A 385 29.00 14.29 -4.24
C LEU A 385 30.23 14.90 -4.93
N PRO A 386 30.19 15.45 -6.16
CA PRO A 386 31.35 16.07 -6.80
C PRO A 386 31.97 17.20 -5.97
N GLU A 387 31.13 18.00 -5.30
CA GLU A 387 31.59 19.08 -4.43
C GLU A 387 32.15 18.54 -3.10
N MET A 388 31.61 17.42 -2.62
CA MET A 388 32.07 16.74 -1.41
C MET A 388 33.36 15.93 -1.62
N ASN A 389 33.57 15.38 -2.83
CA ASN A 389 34.70 14.53 -3.19
C ASN A 389 35.81 15.28 -3.94
N GLY A 390 35.49 16.43 -4.53
CA GLY A 390 36.42 17.27 -5.28
C GLY A 390 37.49 17.87 -4.37
N ARG A 391 38.63 17.20 -4.30
CA ARG A 391 39.83 17.57 -3.51
C ARG A 391 39.64 17.38 -2.00
N ARG A 392 39.88 16.16 -1.51
CA ARG A 392 40.21 15.79 -0.11
C ARG A 392 39.70 16.82 0.91
N VAL A 393 38.42 16.78 1.27
CA VAL A 393 37.88 17.50 2.43
C VAL A 393 38.70 17.05 3.65
N ARG A 394 39.73 17.84 3.98
CA ARG A 394 40.66 17.58 5.08
C ARG A 394 40.13 18.31 6.30
N GLY A 395 39.47 17.57 7.19
CA GLY A 395 38.99 18.06 8.47
C GLY A 395 37.73 17.34 8.95
N PRO A 396 37.38 17.47 10.23
CA PRO A 396 36.16 16.89 10.80
C PRO A 396 34.94 17.69 10.34
N PHE A 397 34.39 17.43 9.15
CA PHE A 397 33.19 18.12 8.67
C PHE A 397 31.94 17.25 8.80
N LYS A 398 30.81 17.88 9.11
CA LYS A 398 29.47 17.32 8.91
C LYS A 398 28.72 18.15 7.88
N ILE A 399 28.32 17.52 6.78
CA ILE A 399 27.68 18.19 5.65
C ILE A 399 26.17 17.92 5.71
N LEU A 400 25.37 18.97 5.74
CA LEU A 400 23.92 18.87 5.59
C LEU A 400 23.52 19.37 4.21
N VAL A 401 23.13 18.45 3.35
CA VAL A 401 22.48 18.78 2.09
C VAL A 401 21.04 19.20 2.38
N ILE A 402 20.66 20.42 2.05
CA ILE A 402 19.31 20.95 2.31
C ILE A 402 18.64 21.25 0.97
N THR A 403 17.40 20.78 0.79
CA THR A 403 16.65 21.01 -0.44
C THR A 403 15.18 21.35 -0.18
N SER A 404 14.57 22.12 -1.08
CA SER A 404 13.12 22.32 -1.11
C SER A 404 12.37 21.26 -1.94
N ALA A 405 13.10 20.32 -2.56
CA ALA A 405 12.51 19.25 -3.35
C ALA A 405 11.88 18.16 -2.47
N ASP A 406 10.74 17.62 -2.90
CA ASP A 406 10.12 16.48 -2.23
C ASP A 406 10.90 15.20 -2.57
N MET A 407 11.40 14.52 -1.53
CA MET A 407 12.31 13.39 -1.69
C MET A 407 11.62 12.07 -1.41
N TYR A 408 12.06 11.01 -2.09
CA TYR A 408 11.66 9.64 -1.79
C TYR A 408 12.86 8.67 -1.87
N ARG A 409 12.62 7.44 -1.46
CA ARG A 409 13.49 6.28 -1.67
C ARG A 409 12.60 5.09 -2.06
N GLU A 410 13.14 4.04 -2.69
CA GLU A 410 12.36 2.88 -3.16
C GLU A 410 11.35 2.33 -2.13
N SER A 411 11.73 2.32 -0.84
CA SER A 411 10.91 1.80 0.26
C SER A 411 9.97 2.81 0.92
N ALA A 412 9.88 4.06 0.45
CA ALA A 412 9.10 5.12 1.09
C ALA A 412 8.42 6.07 0.09
N ASN A 413 7.16 6.42 0.34
CA ASN A 413 6.42 7.37 -0.52
C ASN A 413 7.03 8.79 -0.50
N TYR A 414 7.56 9.19 0.66
CA TYR A 414 8.33 10.40 0.85
C TYR A 414 9.22 10.23 2.09
N ILE A 415 10.25 11.06 2.20
CA ILE A 415 11.15 11.12 3.35
C ILE A 415 11.45 12.57 3.73
N PHE A 416 11.55 12.86 5.03
CA PHE A 416 11.96 14.18 5.51
C PHE A 416 13.48 14.35 5.46
N ALA A 417 14.23 13.30 5.78
CA ALA A 417 15.68 13.30 5.72
C ALA A 417 16.24 11.87 5.72
N VAL A 418 17.51 11.76 5.33
CA VAL A 418 18.34 10.56 5.54
C VAL A 418 19.69 10.99 6.10
N GLY A 419 20.14 10.28 7.13
CA GLY A 419 21.44 10.51 7.77
C GLY A 419 22.52 9.62 7.18
N TYR A 420 23.75 10.14 7.16
CA TYR A 420 24.98 9.46 6.76
C TYR A 420 26.07 9.75 7.80
N GLU A 421 27.17 8.99 7.79
CA GLU A 421 28.31 9.29 8.67
C GLU A 421 28.93 10.66 8.39
N TRP A 422 28.87 11.14 7.15
CA TRP A 422 29.33 12.47 6.79
C TRP A 422 28.34 13.59 7.12
N GLY A 423 27.10 13.28 7.54
CA GLY A 423 26.06 14.27 7.81
C GLY A 423 24.66 13.80 7.43
N GLY A 424 24.01 14.46 6.47
CA GLY A 424 22.66 14.08 6.06
C GLY A 424 22.09 14.89 4.90
N VAL A 425 20.96 14.43 4.37
CA VAL A 425 20.14 15.15 3.38
C VAL A 425 18.79 15.45 4.00
N VAL A 426 18.33 16.69 3.96
CA VAL A 426 17.06 17.15 4.55
C VAL A 426 16.20 17.85 3.50
N SER A 427 14.94 17.44 3.40
CA SER A 427 13.93 18.09 2.57
C SER A 427 13.01 18.99 3.38
N ARG A 428 12.82 20.21 2.89
CA ARG A 428 11.86 21.20 3.39
C ARG A 428 10.45 20.99 2.83
N ALA A 429 10.28 20.25 1.72
CA ALA A 429 9.05 20.22 0.93
C ALA A 429 7.79 19.87 1.72
N ARG A 430 7.92 19.01 2.74
CA ARG A 430 6.81 18.53 3.55
C ARG A 430 6.59 19.34 4.83
N PHE A 431 7.44 20.33 5.12
CA PHE A 431 7.31 21.20 6.29
C PHE A 431 6.49 22.46 6.04
N THR A 432 6.26 22.82 4.77
CA THR A 432 5.49 23.99 4.35
C THR A 432 3.98 23.82 4.50
N TRP A 433 3.50 22.64 4.90
CA TRP A 433 2.07 22.41 5.12
C TRP A 433 1.54 23.28 6.26
N GLY A 434 0.58 24.15 5.94
CA GLY A 434 -0.07 25.08 6.87
C GLY A 434 0.41 26.53 6.78
N ASP A 435 1.15 26.91 5.73
CA ASP A 435 1.52 28.28 5.34
C ASP A 435 2.06 29.17 6.47
N ASN A 436 2.74 28.58 7.46
CA ASN A 436 3.46 29.31 8.50
C ASN A 436 4.97 29.21 8.26
N PRO A 437 5.62 30.27 7.72
CA PRO A 437 7.05 30.26 7.43
C PRO A 437 7.91 30.10 8.69
N TRP A 438 7.45 30.61 9.84
CA TRP A 438 8.16 30.47 11.12
C TRP A 438 8.18 29.02 11.58
N LEU A 439 7.02 28.36 11.59
CA LEU A 439 6.92 26.94 11.92
C LEU A 439 7.72 26.07 10.94
N THR A 440 7.70 26.41 9.65
CA THR A 440 8.50 25.72 8.62
C THR A 440 10.00 25.77 8.95
N ARG A 441 10.52 26.92 9.38
CA ARG A 441 11.93 27.08 9.81
C ARG A 441 12.26 26.25 11.05
N HIS A 442 11.37 26.26 12.05
CA HIS A 442 11.53 25.43 13.24
C HIS A 442 11.55 23.93 12.89
N ARG A 443 10.65 23.51 12.00
CA ARG A 443 10.59 22.14 11.51
C ARG A 443 11.89 21.76 10.77
N LEU A 444 12.35 22.61 9.87
CA LEU A 444 13.60 22.38 9.14
C LEU A 444 14.81 22.30 10.08
N ALA A 445 14.95 23.24 11.02
CA ALA A 445 16.02 23.24 12.01
C ALA A 445 15.97 22.02 12.92
N LYS A 446 14.76 21.61 13.36
CA LYS A 446 14.56 20.37 14.14
C LYS A 446 15.09 19.14 13.39
N GLN A 447 14.78 19.02 12.11
CA GLN A 447 15.25 17.89 11.32
C GLN A 447 16.76 17.96 11.04
N CYS A 448 17.30 19.14 10.76
CA CYS A 448 18.74 19.34 10.57
C CYS A 448 19.53 19.01 11.84
N TYR A 449 19.07 19.47 13.01
CA TYR A 449 19.69 19.16 14.29
C TYR A 449 19.66 17.65 14.58
N SER A 450 18.51 17.00 14.33
CA SER A 450 18.42 15.54 14.40
C SER A 450 19.43 14.83 13.50
N MET A 451 19.66 15.32 12.28
CA MET A 451 20.59 14.68 11.33
C MET A 451 22.03 14.86 11.75
N ILE A 452 22.41 16.04 12.25
CA ILE A 452 23.75 16.26 12.80
C ILE A 452 24.04 15.27 13.92
N ILE A 453 23.15 15.11 14.91
CA ILE A 453 23.37 14.17 16.01
C ILE A 453 23.53 12.73 15.47
N LYS A 454 22.64 12.31 14.57
CA LYS A 454 22.67 10.95 13.98
C LYS A 454 23.93 10.69 13.16
N SER A 455 24.52 11.72 12.55
CA SER A 455 25.76 11.59 11.78
C SER A 455 26.98 11.20 12.62
N PHE A 456 26.89 11.27 13.96
CA PHE A 456 27.90 10.75 14.88
C PHE A 456 27.68 9.27 15.24
N GLY A 457 26.81 8.56 14.52
CA GLY A 457 26.50 7.14 14.77
C GLY A 457 25.51 6.92 15.92
N ILE A 458 24.85 7.98 16.38
CA ILE A 458 23.90 7.91 17.50
C ILE A 458 22.54 7.45 16.98
N MET A 459 22.05 6.35 17.54
CA MET A 459 20.79 5.77 17.15
C MET A 459 19.59 6.68 17.50
N PRO A 460 18.51 6.67 16.69
CA PRO A 460 17.26 7.34 17.03
C PRO A 460 16.72 6.90 18.39
N SER A 461 16.32 7.86 19.23
CA SER A 461 15.62 7.58 20.49
C SER A 461 14.21 7.05 20.22
N ALA A 462 13.76 6.08 21.03
CA ALA A 462 12.37 5.64 21.02
C ALA A 462 11.40 6.65 21.66
N ASP A 463 11.90 7.49 22.58
CA ASP A 463 11.10 8.55 23.22
C ASP A 463 10.87 9.73 22.26
N THR A 464 9.59 10.04 22.02
CA THR A 464 9.15 11.13 21.13
C THR A 464 9.57 12.51 21.62
N ARG A 465 9.84 12.70 22.91
CA ARG A 465 10.37 13.96 23.45
C ARG A 465 11.79 14.25 22.97
N CYS A 466 12.49 13.25 22.42
CA CYS A 466 13.83 13.41 21.88
C CYS A 466 13.80 13.90 20.42
N VAL A 467 14.63 14.89 20.09
CA VAL A 467 14.84 15.37 18.71
C VAL A 467 15.42 14.31 17.77
N THR A 468 15.89 13.16 18.26
CA THR A 468 16.38 12.09 17.37
C THR A 468 15.32 11.04 17.03
N SER A 469 14.14 11.06 17.68
CA SER A 469 13.08 10.09 17.43
C SER A 469 12.57 10.08 15.99
N TYR A 470 12.00 8.95 15.56
CA TYR A 470 11.53 8.77 14.18
C TYR A 470 10.06 9.20 14.06
N PRO A 471 9.74 10.23 13.27
CA PRO A 471 8.35 10.64 13.01
C PRO A 471 7.73 9.78 11.90
N ASP A 472 6.48 9.34 12.07
CA ASP A 472 5.70 8.62 11.04
C ASP A 472 4.85 9.54 10.15
N GLY A 473 4.91 10.85 10.39
CA GLY A 473 4.23 11.88 9.63
C GLY A 473 4.48 13.27 10.20
N LEU A 474 3.90 14.31 9.59
CA LEU A 474 4.11 15.69 10.02
C LEU A 474 3.57 15.97 11.43
N GLN A 475 2.42 15.40 11.79
CA GLN A 475 1.84 15.56 13.13
C GLN A 475 2.74 14.96 14.21
N ALA A 476 3.27 13.74 13.99
CA ALA A 476 4.24 13.13 14.90
C ALA A 476 5.57 13.90 14.93
N PHE A 477 5.96 14.50 13.81
CA PHE A 477 7.14 15.37 13.76
C PHE A 477 6.99 16.66 14.57
N ASP A 478 5.80 17.25 14.58
CA ASP A 478 5.50 18.41 15.39
C ASP A 478 5.42 18.05 16.88
N ALA A 479 4.82 16.91 17.21
CA ALA A 479 4.73 16.38 18.57
C ALA A 479 6.09 15.98 19.16
N LYS A 480 7.08 15.72 18.30
CA LYS A 480 8.43 15.37 18.71
C LYS A 480 9.16 16.57 19.32
N GLY A 481 9.98 16.34 20.36
CA GLY A 481 10.75 17.42 20.99
C GLY A 481 11.78 18.07 20.08
N ASN A 482 12.14 19.31 20.42
CA ASN A 482 13.17 20.13 19.77
C ASN A 482 14.59 19.75 20.22
N ARG A 483 14.77 19.09 21.37
CA ARG A 483 16.11 18.81 21.90
C ARG A 483 16.36 17.33 22.14
N PRO A 484 17.63 16.87 22.08
CA PRO A 484 17.95 15.51 22.48
C PRO A 484 17.73 15.33 23.97
N LEU A 485 17.34 14.11 24.37
CA LEU A 485 17.33 13.73 25.78
C LEU A 485 18.75 13.79 26.37
N PRO A 486 18.90 13.92 27.70
CA PRO A 486 20.21 14.06 28.36
C PRO A 486 21.24 13.00 27.93
N ASP A 487 20.83 11.73 27.83
CA ASP A 487 21.73 10.64 27.43
C ASP A 487 22.19 10.76 25.97
N VAL A 488 21.27 11.06 25.06
CA VAL A 488 21.56 11.28 23.64
C VAL A 488 22.49 12.48 23.47
N ARG A 489 22.25 13.55 24.24
CA ARG A 489 23.07 14.76 24.24
C ARG A 489 24.48 14.47 24.75
N ARG A 490 24.61 13.72 25.84
CA ARG A 490 25.92 13.31 26.40
C ARG A 490 26.72 12.50 25.38
N GLN A 491 26.12 11.47 24.77
CA GLN A 491 26.78 10.66 23.74
C GLN A 491 27.24 11.51 22.54
N PHE A 492 26.43 12.50 22.15
CA PHE A 492 26.76 13.45 21.09
C PHE A 492 27.98 14.30 21.45
N LEU A 493 27.98 14.93 22.62
CA LEU A 493 29.09 15.78 23.07
C LEU A 493 30.39 14.98 23.25
N GLU A 494 30.32 13.76 23.76
CA GLU A 494 31.48 12.87 23.88
C GLU A 494 32.06 12.50 22.50
N SER A 495 31.20 12.20 21.54
CA SER A 495 31.57 11.87 20.16
C SER A 495 32.18 13.08 19.44
N LEU A 496 31.60 14.27 19.61
CA LEU A 496 32.11 15.53 19.10
C LEU A 496 33.50 15.86 19.68
N ALA A 497 33.66 15.73 21.00
CA ALA A 497 34.94 15.97 21.67
C ALA A 497 36.02 15.00 21.20
N ARG A 498 35.66 13.72 20.98
CA ARG A 498 36.58 12.71 20.43
C ARG A 498 37.03 13.08 19.01
N LEU A 499 36.10 13.48 18.16
CA LEU A 499 36.38 13.90 16.79
C LEU A 499 37.31 15.12 16.75
N ASN A 500 37.05 16.13 17.58
CA ASN A 500 37.90 17.33 17.68
C ASN A 500 39.32 16.99 18.16
N ARG A 501 39.47 16.09 19.15
CA ARG A 501 40.80 15.63 19.60
C ARG A 501 41.57 14.90 18.49
N SER A 502 40.89 14.04 17.74
CA SER A 502 41.49 13.33 16.60
C SER A 502 41.94 14.29 15.51
N ALA A 503 41.16 15.34 15.22
CA ALA A 503 41.50 16.35 14.23
C ALA A 503 42.68 17.21 14.69
N ALA A 504 42.71 17.64 15.95
CA ALA A 504 43.82 18.41 16.51
C ALA A 504 45.16 17.65 16.45
N GLY A 505 45.14 16.33 16.62
CA GLY A 505 46.33 15.47 16.50
C GLY A 505 46.86 15.33 15.07
N GLN A 506 46.03 15.57 14.04
CA GLN A 506 46.44 15.54 12.63
C GLN A 506 46.99 16.88 12.12
N VAL A 507 46.76 17.97 12.85
CA VAL A 507 47.22 19.33 12.49
C VAL A 507 48.62 19.63 13.07
N ARG A 508 49.07 18.84 14.04
CA ARG A 508 50.46 18.81 14.53
C ARG A 508 51.31 17.92 13.64
#